data_AF-A0A537Z350-F1
#
_entry.id   AF-A0A537Z350-F1
#
_cell.length_a   1.000
_cell.length_b   1.000
_cell.length_c   1.000
_cell.angle_alpha   90.00
_cell.angle_beta   90.00
_cell.angle_gamma   90.00
#
_symmetry.space_group_name_H-M   'P 1'
#
loop_
_entity.id
_entity.type
_entity.pdbx_description
1 polymer ?
#
loop_
_entity_poly.entity_id
_entity_poly.type
_entity_poly.pdbx_seq_one_letter_code
_entity_poly.pdbx_strand_id
1 'polypeptide(L)' 'MSSHGIKDRVAIVGMGCTKFGEHWDKGTEDLLLWSTNEALDVVGL' A
#
# COMPACT_ATOMS: atom_id res chain seq x y z
N MET A 1 24.16 23.40 11.37
CA MET A 1 23.77 22.01 11.02
C MET A 1 22.66 22.07 9.99
N SER A 2 22.98 21.90 8.71
CA SER A 2 21.96 21.86 7.65
C SER A 2 21.23 20.53 7.75
N SER A 3 19.98 20.55 8.20
CA SER A 3 19.09 19.41 8.20
C SER A 3 18.96 18.91 6.75
N HIS A 4 19.51 17.73 6.47
CA HIS A 4 19.36 17.09 5.16
C HIS A 4 17.93 16.53 5.05
N GLY A 5 16.95 17.42 4.89
CA GLY A 5 15.54 17.08 4.78
C GLY A 5 15.24 16.10 3.63
N ILE A 6 14.15 15.35 3.76
CA ILE A 6 13.70 14.29 2.84
C ILE A 6 13.13 14.83 1.51
N LYS A 7 13.26 16.14 1.22
CA LYS A 7 12.59 16.81 0.10
C LYS A 7 12.70 16.06 -1.25
N ASP A 8 13.86 15.45 -1.51
CA ASP A 8 14.14 14.70 -2.75
C ASP A 8 14.39 13.20 -2.50
N ARG A 9 14.02 12.70 -1.31
CA ARG A 9 14.17 11.28 -0.95
C ARG A 9 12.81 10.59 -0.97
N VAL A 10 12.72 9.51 -1.73
CA VAL A 10 11.54 8.67 -1.77
C VAL A 10 11.58 7.67 -0.62
N ALA A 11 10.46 7.51 0.08
CA ALA A 11 10.25 6.51 1.10
C ALA A 11 8.95 5.75 0.83
N ILE A 12 8.95 4.45 1.13
CA ILE A 12 7.72 3.65 1.16
C ILE A 12 7.11 3.84 2.55
N VAL A 13 5.89 4.36 2.60
CA VAL A 13 5.20 4.72 3.86
C VAL A 13 4.07 3.76 4.22
N GLY A 14 3.61 2.94 3.27
CA GLY A 14 2.56 1.95 3.46
C GLY A 14 2.69 0.84 2.41
N MET A 15 2.22 -0.35 2.76
CA MET A 15 2.19 -1.53 1.88
C MET A 15 0.96 -2.36 2.25
N GLY A 16 0.29 -2.90 1.23
CA GLY A 16 -0.85 -3.80 1.39
C GLY A 16 -0.72 -4.99 0.46
N CYS A 17 -1.29 -6.13 0.88
CA CYS A 17 -1.16 -7.39 0.16
C CYS A 17 -2.39 -8.24 0.42
N THR A 18 -3.07 -8.66 -0.66
CA THR A 18 -4.21 -9.57 -0.53
C THR A 18 -3.79 -10.86 0.17
N LYS A 19 -4.67 -11.37 1.04
CA LYS A 19 -4.42 -12.66 1.71
C LYS A 19 -4.18 -13.75 0.67
N PHE A 20 -3.12 -14.52 0.87
CA PHE A 20 -2.81 -15.65 0.01
C PHE A 20 -3.91 -16.71 0.10
N GLY A 21 -4.38 -17.18 -1.05
CA GLY A 21 -5.45 -18.18 -1.15
C GLY A 21 -6.15 -18.13 -2.50
N GLU A 22 -7.08 -19.07 -2.69
CA GLU A 22 -7.92 -19.11 -3.88
C GLU A 22 -9.15 -18.20 -3.67
N HIS A 23 -9.21 -17.10 -4.43
CA HIS A 23 -10.34 -16.16 -4.39
C HIS A 23 -11.24 -16.37 -5.61
N TRP A 24 -11.93 -17.52 -5.64
CA TRP A 24 -12.81 -17.89 -6.76
C TRP A 24 -13.99 -16.92 -6.97
N ASP A 25 -14.32 -16.12 -5.96
CA ASP A 25 -15.38 -15.11 -5.98
C ASP A 25 -14.89 -13.71 -6.39
N LYS A 26 -13.59 -13.51 -6.59
CA LYS A 26 -13.01 -12.17 -6.81
C LYS A 26 -12.30 -12.06 -8.14
N GLY A 27 -12.53 -10.94 -8.81
CA GLY A 27 -11.76 -10.54 -9.99
C GLY A 27 -10.42 -9.92 -9.61
N THR A 28 -9.56 -9.72 -10.62
CA THR A 28 -8.28 -9.03 -10.44
C THR A 28 -8.45 -7.61 -9.90
N GLU A 29 -9.48 -6.89 -10.35
CA GLU A 29 -9.76 -5.52 -9.89
C GLU A 29 -10.09 -5.48 -8.39
N ASP A 30 -10.88 -6.44 -7.90
CA ASP A 30 -11.20 -6.56 -6.48
C ASP A 30 -9.95 -6.79 -5.63
N LEU A 31 -9.03 -7.63 -6.12
CA LEU A 31 -7.76 -7.92 -5.44
C LEU A 31 -6.83 -6.69 -5.42
N LEU A 32 -6.79 -5.93 -6.53
CA LEU A 32 -6.02 -4.69 -6.60
C LEU A 32 -6.59 -3.62 -5.65
N LEU A 33 -7.91 -3.43 -5.64
CA LEU A 33 -8.58 -2.50 -4.73
C LEU A 33 -8.35 -2.88 -3.26
N TRP A 34 -8.47 -4.17 -2.93
CA TRP A 34 -8.22 -4.65 -1.58
C TRP A 34 -6.78 -4.33 -1.13
N SER A 35 -5.78 -4.75 -1.89
CA SER A 35 -4.37 -4.49 -1.51
C SER A 35 -4.03 -3.00 -1.47
N THR A 36 -4.64 -2.18 -2.33
CA THR A 36 -4.45 -0.72 -2.31
C THR A 36 -5.08 -0.09 -1.08
N ASN A 37 -6.31 -0.46 -0.73
CA ASN A 37 -6.99 0.04 0.47
C ASN A 37 -6.20 -0.32 1.74
N GLU A 38 -5.69 -1.55 1.85
CA GLU A 38 -4.81 -1.91 2.98
C GLU A 38 -3.53 -1.06 3.05
N ALA A 39 -2.94 -0.71 1.90
CA ALA A 39 -1.76 0.15 1.88
C ALA A 39 -2.05 1.59 2.35
N LEU A 40 -3.25 2.10 2.04
CA LEU A 40 -3.71 3.43 2.44
C LEU A 40 -4.08 3.47 3.93
N ASP A 41 -4.73 2.44 4.45
CA ASP A 41 -5.10 2.31 5.87
C ASP A 41 -3.87 2.41 6.78
N VAL A 42 -2.72 1.84 6.38
CA VAL A 42 -1.45 1.91 7.14
C VAL A 42 -0.98 3.34 7.37
N VAL A 43 -1.26 4.24 6.42
CA VAL A 43 -0.89 5.67 6.50
C VAL A 43 -2.05 6.55 6.97
N GLY A 44 -3.20 5.97 7.30
CA GLY A 44 -4.38 6.67 7.82
C GLY A 44 -5.14 7.47 6.76
N LEU A 45 -5.13 7.01 5.51
CA LEU A 45 -5.92 7.54 4.38
C LEU A 45 -7.04 6.58 4.01
#